data_AF-A0A919BR60-F1
#
_entry.id   AF-A0A919BR60-F1
#
_cell.length_a   1.000
_cell.length_b   1.000
_cell.length_c   1.000
_cell.angle_alpha   90.00
_cell.angle_beta   90.00
_cell.angle_gamma   90.00
#
_symmetry.space_group_name_H-M   'P 1'
#
loop_
_entity.id
_entity.type
_entity.pdbx_description
1 polymer ?
#
loop_
_entity_poly.entity_id
_entity_poly.type
_entity_poly.pdbx_seq_one_letter_code
_entity_poly.pdbx_strand_id
1 'polypeptide(L)'
;MPALARDSGTDRNDLDRADVLREEIRVSGVAIATAILELVVCFHHAVLGDDQGITDTITQLRDLTGSGDYAYYIDIAAFMADRPALLRSARWIEDESTVRGLWRHLVLARRSALAS
;
A
#
# COMPACT_ATOMS: atom_id res chain seq x y z
N MET A 1 4.94 6.92 9.38
CA MET A 1 3.82 6.20 8.75
C MET A 1 2.61 7.10 8.46
N PRO A 2 1.89 7.71 9.43
CA PRO A 2 0.67 8.47 9.12
C PRO A 2 0.91 9.75 8.31
N ALA A 3 2.06 10.41 8.54
CA ALA A 3 2.45 11.59 7.75
C ALA A 3 2.65 11.23 6.27
N LEU A 4 3.37 10.15 5.96
CA LEU A 4 3.57 9.68 4.58
C LEU A 4 2.25 9.37 3.86
N ALA A 5 1.29 8.75 4.56
CA ALA A 5 -0.05 8.52 4.00
C ALA A 5 -0.79 9.84 3.71
N ARG A 6 -0.63 10.84 4.58
CA ARG A 6 -1.22 12.18 4.39
C ARG A 6 -0.56 12.94 3.25
N ASP A 7 0.74 12.77 3.08
CA ASP A 7 1.55 13.50 2.10
C ASP A 7 1.52 12.83 0.71
N SER A 8 1.03 11.59 0.63
CA SER A 8 0.90 10.80 -0.60
C SER A 8 0.42 11.60 -1.80
N GLY A 9 1.25 11.59 -2.86
CA GLY A 9 1.02 12.31 -4.11
C GLY A 9 1.43 13.79 -4.12
N THR A 10 2.01 14.33 -3.05
CA THR A 10 2.34 15.77 -2.92
C THR A 10 3.84 16.04 -3.08
N ASP A 11 4.71 15.23 -2.48
CA ASP A 11 6.15 15.46 -2.43
C ASP A 11 6.92 14.29 -3.06
N ARG A 12 7.93 14.59 -3.87
CA ARG A 12 8.84 13.58 -4.43
C ARG A 12 9.77 12.98 -3.36
N ASN A 13 9.99 13.70 -2.26
CA ASN A 13 10.81 13.25 -1.14
C ASN A 13 10.10 12.21 -0.25
N ASP A 14 8.83 11.91 -0.49
CA ASP A 14 8.10 10.89 0.28
C ASP A 14 8.72 9.50 0.13
N LEU A 15 9.28 9.18 -1.03
CA LEU A 15 9.98 7.91 -1.25
C LEU A 15 11.31 7.87 -0.50
N ASP A 16 12.09 8.95 -0.50
CA ASP A 16 13.34 9.05 0.27
C ASP A 16 13.06 8.91 1.78
N ARG A 17 11.98 9.53 2.28
CA ARG A 17 11.53 9.37 3.67
C ARG A 17 11.06 7.94 3.96
N ALA A 18 10.41 7.28 3.00
CA ALA A 18 10.03 5.89 3.13
C ALA A 18 11.25 4.96 3.17
N ASP A 19 12.28 5.24 2.37
CA ASP A 19 13.53 4.48 2.34
C ASP A 19 14.30 4.57 3.67
N VAL A 20 14.41 5.78 4.25
CA VAL A 20 14.99 5.97 5.59
C VAL A 20 14.21 5.16 6.63
N LEU A 21 12.88 5.25 6.62
CA LEU A 21 12.05 4.54 7.58
C LEU A 21 12.11 3.01 7.40
N ARG A 22 12.27 2.54 6.15
CA ARG A 22 12.44 1.12 5.84
C ARG A 22 13.71 0.57 6.48
N GLU A 23 14.81 1.32 6.41
CA GLU A 23 16.08 0.92 7.04
C GLU A 23 15.99 0.92 8.57
N GLU A 24 15.36 1.94 9.16
CA GLU A 24 15.12 1.99 10.61
C GLU A 24 14.28 0.79 11.09
N ILE A 25 13.20 0.46 10.38
CA ILE A 25 12.37 -0.70 10.71
C ILE A 25 13.15 -2.00 10.54
N ARG A 26 13.96 -2.12 9.47
CA ARG A 26 14.81 -3.30 9.23
C ARG A 26 15.75 -3.56 10.41
N VAL A 27 16.35 -2.52 10.98
CA VAL A 27 17.21 -2.63 12.18
C VAL A 27 16.41 -3.13 13.39
N SER A 28 15.16 -2.69 13.54
CA SER A 28 14.30 -3.10 14.65
C SER A 28 13.66 -4.49 14.50
N GLY A 29 13.61 -5.04 13.29
CA GLY A 29 13.06 -6.37 12.99
C GLY A 29 11.53 -6.49 13.07
N VAL A 30 10.79 -5.38 13.16
CA VAL A 30 9.33 -5.40 13.33
C VAL A 30 8.62 -5.62 11.99
N ALA A 31 8.33 -6.89 11.67
CA ALA A 31 7.75 -7.30 10.38
C ALA A 31 6.44 -6.57 10.02
N ILE A 32 5.52 -6.39 10.97
CA ILE A 32 4.26 -5.67 10.75
C ILE A 32 4.50 -4.21 10.36
N ALA A 33 5.51 -3.54 10.94
CA ALA A 33 5.81 -2.16 10.63
C ALA A 33 6.29 -2.02 9.18
N THR A 34 7.11 -2.98 8.69
CA THR A 34 7.54 -3.01 7.29
C THR A 34 6.34 -3.20 6.36
N ALA A 35 5.44 -4.13 6.68
CA ALA A 35 4.29 -4.42 5.84
C ALA A 35 3.30 -3.23 5.75
N ILE A 36 3.06 -2.52 6.87
CA ILE A 36 2.27 -1.28 6.84
C ILE A 36 3.00 -0.20 6.02
N LEU A 37 4.33 -0.14 6.05
CA LEU A 37 5.09 0.87 5.32
C LEU A 37 4.91 0.67 3.82
N GLU A 38 5.06 -0.58 3.35
CA GLU A 38 4.84 -0.91 1.94
C GLU A 38 3.40 -0.63 1.49
N LEU A 39 2.40 -0.80 2.37
CA LEU A 39 1.04 -0.37 2.06
C LEU A 39 0.92 1.14 1.84
N VAL A 40 1.58 1.94 2.68
CA VAL A 40 1.58 3.41 2.53
C VAL A 40 2.31 3.84 1.25
N VAL A 41 3.43 3.18 0.93
CA VAL A 41 4.17 3.43 -0.32
C VAL A 41 3.32 3.02 -1.53
N CYS A 42 2.63 1.88 -1.47
CA CYS A 42 1.70 1.45 -2.51
C CYS A 42 0.55 2.46 -2.69
N PHE A 43 0.00 3.00 -1.61
CA PHE A 43 -1.01 4.06 -1.66
C PHE A 43 -0.46 5.32 -2.37
N HIS A 44 0.76 5.73 -2.07
CA HIS A 44 1.42 6.85 -2.76
C HIS A 44 1.52 6.60 -4.27
N HIS A 45 2.04 5.45 -4.70
CA HIS A 45 2.12 5.11 -6.13
C HIS A 45 0.73 4.99 -6.78
N ALA A 46 -0.25 4.43 -6.07
CA ALA A 46 -1.64 4.35 -6.53
C ALA A 46 -2.26 5.74 -6.71
N VAL A 47 -1.94 6.72 -5.85
CA VAL A 47 -2.35 8.11 -6.02
C VAL A 47 -1.67 8.75 -7.23
N LEU A 48 -0.37 8.52 -7.45
CA LEU A 48 0.34 9.05 -8.61
C LEU A 48 -0.01 8.37 -9.94
N GLY A 49 -0.57 7.16 -9.90
CA GLY A 49 -0.75 6.34 -11.11
C GLY A 49 0.55 5.71 -11.61
N ASP A 50 1.50 5.49 -10.69
CA ASP A 50 2.77 4.85 -10.98
C ASP A 50 2.61 3.32 -10.94
N ASP A 51 2.36 2.73 -12.11
CA ASP A 51 2.14 1.30 -12.23
C ASP A 51 3.34 0.43 -11.89
N GLN A 52 4.57 0.96 -12.07
CA GLN A 52 5.80 0.23 -11.75
C GLN A 52 5.98 0.18 -10.23
N GLY A 53 5.89 1.33 -9.56
CA GLY A 53 5.97 1.38 -8.09
C GLY A 53 4.88 0.56 -7.38
N ILE A 54 3.68 0.50 -7.94
CA ILE A 54 2.62 -0.41 -7.45
C ILE A 54 3.05 -1.88 -7.58
N THR A 55 3.65 -2.26 -8.71
CA THR A 55 4.09 -3.65 -8.94
C THR A 55 5.22 -4.04 -8.01
N ASP A 56 6.16 -3.13 -7.78
CA ASP A 56 7.31 -3.33 -6.89
C ASP A 56 6.85 -3.46 -5.43
N THR A 57 5.95 -2.59 -4.96
CA THR A 57 5.39 -2.67 -3.61
C THR A 57 4.57 -3.95 -3.36
N ILE A 58 3.78 -4.40 -4.34
CA ILE A 58 3.07 -5.69 -4.26
C ILE A 58 4.06 -6.86 -4.16
N THR A 59 5.15 -6.81 -4.92
CA THR A 59 6.20 -7.85 -4.88
C THR A 59 6.88 -7.88 -3.52
N GLN A 60 7.23 -6.70 -2.98
CA GLN A 60 7.82 -6.57 -1.66
C GLN A 60 6.89 -7.07 -0.55
N LEU A 61 5.59 -6.72 -0.62
CA LEU A 61 4.59 -7.24 0.31
C LEU A 61 4.52 -8.77 0.26
N ARG A 62 4.51 -9.36 -0.93
CA ARG A 62 4.49 -10.83 -1.07
C ARG A 62 5.71 -11.49 -0.42
N ASP A 63 6.89 -10.91 -0.56
CA ASP A 63 8.11 -11.44 0.04
C ASP A 63 8.08 -11.31 1.58
N LEU A 64 7.55 -10.20 2.10
CA LEU A 64 7.39 -9.97 3.54
C LEU A 64 6.33 -10.88 4.18
N THR A 65 5.24 -11.16 3.46
CA THR A 65 4.08 -11.90 3.98
C THR A 65 4.04 -13.35 3.51
N GLY A 66 5.15 -13.87 2.98
CA GLY A 66 5.23 -15.24 2.43
C GLY A 66 4.95 -16.34 3.46
N SER A 67 5.11 -16.06 4.76
CA SER A 67 4.73 -16.96 5.86
C SER A 67 3.21 -17.06 6.09
N GLY A 68 2.42 -16.18 5.45
CA GLY A 68 0.97 -16.07 5.61
C GLY A 68 0.53 -14.92 6.53
N ASP A 69 1.42 -14.43 7.40
CA ASP A 69 1.12 -13.28 8.25
C ASP A 69 0.93 -12.03 7.40
N TYR A 70 -0.16 -11.30 7.63
CA TYR A 70 -0.49 -10.06 6.91
C TYR A 70 -0.66 -10.21 5.39
N ALA A 71 -0.82 -11.42 4.86
CA ALA A 71 -0.95 -11.65 3.42
C ALA A 71 -2.11 -10.86 2.77
N TYR A 72 -3.14 -10.51 3.53
CA TYR A 72 -4.25 -9.64 3.11
C TYR A 72 -3.83 -8.22 2.73
N TYR A 73 -2.63 -7.77 3.08
CA TYR A 73 -2.07 -6.51 2.59
C TYR A 73 -1.76 -6.55 1.08
N ILE A 74 -1.50 -7.72 0.51
CA ILE A 74 -1.37 -7.90 -0.94
C ILE A 74 -2.71 -7.60 -1.63
N ASP A 75 -3.81 -8.13 -1.09
CA ASP A 75 -5.16 -7.91 -1.62
C ASP A 75 -5.53 -6.42 -1.54
N ILE A 76 -5.24 -5.77 -0.40
CA ILE A 76 -5.48 -4.33 -0.21
C ILE A 76 -4.65 -3.50 -1.22
N ALA A 77 -3.37 -3.82 -1.41
CA ALA A 77 -2.51 -3.16 -2.40
C ALA A 77 -3.07 -3.28 -3.82
N ALA A 78 -3.53 -4.48 -4.20
CA ALA A 78 -4.19 -4.69 -5.49
C ALA A 78 -5.49 -3.86 -5.60
N PHE A 79 -6.32 -3.81 -4.56
CA PHE A 79 -7.56 -3.04 -4.56
C PHE A 79 -7.35 -1.53 -4.69
N MET A 80 -6.35 -0.96 -4.02
CA MET A 80 -5.96 0.45 -4.17
C MET A 80 -5.62 0.78 -5.63
N ALA A 81 -4.91 -0.13 -6.30
CA ALA A 81 -4.50 -0.03 -7.69
C ALA A 81 -5.59 -0.41 -8.70
N ASP A 82 -6.80 -0.76 -8.26
CA ASP A 82 -7.88 -1.28 -9.11
C ASP A 82 -7.52 -2.56 -9.89
N ARG A 83 -6.58 -3.33 -9.34
CA ARG A 83 -6.10 -4.60 -9.91
C ARG A 83 -6.87 -5.77 -9.28
N PRO A 84 -7.04 -6.88 -10.01
CA PRO A 84 -7.59 -8.10 -9.40
C PRO A 84 -6.66 -8.60 -8.29
N ALA A 85 -7.23 -9.08 -7.18
CA ALA A 85 -6.44 -9.76 -6.17
C ALA A 85 -5.85 -11.05 -6.76
N LEU A 86 -4.55 -11.23 -6.61
CA LEU A 86 -3.82 -12.37 -7.19
C LEU A 86 -4.00 -13.65 -6.35
N LEU A 87 -4.31 -13.50 -5.08
CA LEU A 87 -4.54 -14.58 -4.13
C LEU A 87 -5.75 -14.23 -3.27
N ARG A 88 -6.53 -15.23 -2.85
CA ARG A 88 -7.52 -15.05 -1.78
C ARG A 88 -6.81 -15.26 -0.45
N SER A 89 -6.08 -14.25 0.00
CA SER A 89 -5.23 -14.35 1.19
C SER A 89 -6.02 -14.17 2.50
N ALA A 90 -7.24 -13.63 2.43
CA ALA A 90 -8.15 -13.52 3.57
C ALA A 90 -9.62 -13.77 3.23
N ARG A 91 -10.40 -14.03 4.28
CA ARG A 91 -11.86 -13.97 4.24
C ARG A 91 -12.31 -12.65 4.86
N TRP A 92 -12.83 -11.76 4.02
CA TRP A 92 -13.39 -10.48 4.44
C TRP A 92 -14.69 -10.66 5.23
N ILE A 93 -14.98 -9.69 6.11
CA ILE A 93 -16.24 -9.63 6.86
C ILE A 93 -17.38 -9.21 5.93
N GLU A 94 -17.15 -8.13 5.18
CA GLU A 94 -17.99 -7.68 4.07
C GLU A 94 -17.64 -8.46 2.79
N ASP A 95 -18.44 -8.30 1.74
CA ASP A 95 -18.10 -8.85 0.44
C ASP A 95 -16.84 -8.17 -0.16
N GLU A 96 -16.07 -8.93 -0.93
CA GLU A 96 -14.80 -8.47 -1.51
C GLU A 96 -14.97 -7.25 -2.42
N SER A 97 -16.12 -7.14 -3.12
CA SER A 97 -16.37 -6.02 -4.03
C SER A 97 -16.58 -4.72 -3.27
N THR A 98 -17.26 -4.77 -2.11
CA THR A 98 -17.40 -3.65 -1.18
C THR A 98 -16.03 -3.25 -0.63
N VAL A 99 -15.23 -4.20 -0.15
CA VAL A 99 -13.88 -3.90 0.38
C VAL A 99 -13.00 -3.28 -0.70
N ARG A 100 -12.99 -3.83 -1.92
CA ARG A 100 -12.25 -3.27 -3.06
C ARG A 100 -12.71 -1.85 -3.37
N GLY A 101 -14.02 -1.63 -3.40
CA GLY A 101 -14.62 -0.32 -3.65
C GLY A 101 -14.16 0.74 -2.64
N LEU A 102 -14.09 0.40 -1.36
CA LEU A 102 -13.65 1.31 -0.30
C LEU A 102 -12.17 1.71 -0.46
N TRP A 103 -11.28 0.74 -0.69
CA TRP A 103 -9.85 1.04 -0.90
C TRP A 103 -9.62 1.87 -2.15
N ARG A 104 -10.31 1.53 -3.24
CA ARG A 104 -10.24 2.30 -4.48
C ARG A 104 -10.75 3.72 -4.29
N HIS A 105 -11.85 3.89 -3.54
CA HIS A 105 -12.42 5.21 -3.25
C HIS A 105 -11.43 6.12 -2.52
N LEU A 106 -10.67 5.61 -1.55
CA LEU A 106 -9.65 6.41 -0.84
C LEU A 106 -8.58 6.97 -1.78
N VAL A 107 -8.08 6.15 -2.72
CA VAL A 107 -7.09 6.60 -3.72
C VAL A 107 -7.68 7.69 -4.61
N LEU A 108 -8.91 7.48 -5.11
CA LEU A 108 -9.57 8.45 -5.97
C LEU A 108 -9.89 9.77 -5.25
N ALA A 109 -10.38 9.70 -4.01
CA ALA A 109 -10.64 10.87 -3.19
C ALA A 109 -9.36 11.70 -2.98
N ARG A 110 -8.24 11.02 -2.72
CA ARG A 110 -6.94 11.70 -2.58
C ARG A 110 -6.49 12.35 -3.88
N ARG A 111 -6.61 11.66 -5.02
CA ARG A 111 -6.31 12.23 -6.34
C ARG A 111 -7.15 13.48 -6.62
N SER A 112 -8.45 13.45 -6.36
CA SER A 112 -9.33 14.60 -6.54
C SER A 112 -8.90 15.80 -5.68
N ALA A 113 -8.48 15.55 -4.43
CA ALA A 113 -8.00 16.60 -3.54
C ALA A 113 -6.67 17.23 -3.97
N LEU A 114 -5.87 16.55 -4.82
CA LEU A 114 -4.62 17.09 -5.39
C LEU A 114 -4.83 17.83 -6.71
N ALA A 115 -5.97 17.61 -7.37
CA ALA A 115 -6.35 18.27 -8.62
C ALA A 115 -7.15 19.57 -8.42
N SER A 116 -7.41 19.94 -7.16
CA SER A 116 -8.13 21.17 -6.76
C SER A 116 -7.17 22.25 -6.32
#